data_AF-A0A961I4J6-F1
#
_entry.id   AF-A0A961I4J6-F1
#
_cell.length_a   1.000
_cell.length_b   1.000
_cell.length_c   1.000
_cell.angle_alpha   90.00
_cell.angle_beta   90.00
_cell.angle_gamma   90.00
#
_symmetry.space_group_name_H-M   'P 1'
#
loop_
_entity.id
_entity.type
_entity.pdbx_description
1 polymer ?
#
loop_
_entity_poly.entity_id
_entity_poly.type
_entity_poly.pdbx_seq_one_letter_code
_entity_poly.pdbx_strand_id
1 'polypeptide(L)' 'TYFPRLLNATPEERDRYEISGGGTGLHWESIDEDISVKGLLLGIGDLTRGTGLT' A
#
# COMPACT_ATOMS: atom_id res chain seq x y z
N THR A 1 5.83 9.70 -7.14
CA THR A 1 4.82 9.78 -6.07
C THR A 1 5.05 8.65 -5.07
N TYR A 2 4.65 8.80 -3.81
CA TYR A 2 4.92 7.83 -2.74
C TYR A 2 4.18 6.49 -2.94
N PHE A 3 2.95 6.53 -3.45
CA PHE A 3 2.12 5.34 -3.72
C PHE A 3 1.39 5.51 -5.06
N PRO A 4 2.00 5.11 -6.20
CA PRO A 4 1.44 5.36 -7.53
C PRO A 4 0.08 4.73 -7.77
N ARG A 5 -0.19 3.54 -7.22
CA ARG A 5 -1.48 2.87 -7.42
C ARG A 5 -2.58 3.58 -6.66
N LEU A 6 -2.35 3.94 -5.39
CA LEU A 6 -3.29 4.78 -4.64
C LEU A 6 -3.53 6.16 -5.25
N LEU A 7 -2.48 6.78 -5.83
CA LEU A 7 -2.64 8.07 -6.52
C LEU A 7 -3.63 7.95 -7.68
N ASN A 8 -3.58 6.84 -8.43
CA ASN A 8 -4.42 6.61 -9.60
C ASN A 8 -5.77 5.94 -9.28
N ALA A 9 -5.97 5.43 -8.07
CA ALA A 9 -7.19 4.76 -7.64
C ALA A 9 -8.39 5.72 -7.56
N THR A 10 -9.60 5.22 -7.82
CA THR A 10 -10.84 5.99 -7.59
C THR A 10 -11.09 6.18 -6.09
N PRO A 11 -11.94 7.14 -5.68
CA PRO A 11 -12.34 7.26 -4.28
C PRO A 11 -12.87 5.95 -3.69
N GLU A 12 -13.71 5.25 -4.45
CA GLU A 12 -14.32 3.99 -4.01
C GLU A 12 -13.29 2.87 -3.85
N GLU A 13 -12.24 2.84 -4.68
CA GLU A 13 -11.13 1.91 -4.51
C GLU A 13 -10.30 2.25 -3.27
N ARG A 14 -9.99 3.54 -3.01
CA ARG A 14 -9.23 3.97 -1.83
C ARG A 14 -9.96 3.69 -0.52
N ASP A 15 -11.29 3.72 -0.52
CA ASP A 15 -12.07 3.47 0.70
C ASP A 15 -12.20 1.97 1.03
N ARG A 16 -11.84 1.07 0.11
CA ARG A 16 -11.91 -0.40 0.29
C ARG A 16 -10.56 -0.98 0.68
N TYR A 17 -10.10 -0.67 1.89
CA TYR A 17 -8.89 -1.26 2.47
C TYR A 17 -9.19 -2.20 3.63
N GLU A 18 -8.26 -3.12 3.85
CA GLU A 18 -8.24 -4.01 5.01
C GLU A 18 -7.03 -3.71 5.89
N ILE A 19 -7.19 -3.85 7.21
CA ILE A 19 -6.11 -3.75 8.18
C ILE A 19 -5.67 -5.17 8.56
N SER A 20 -4.38 -5.45 8.43
CA SER A 20 -3.81 -6.77 8.72
C SER A 20 -2.67 -6.71 9.75
N GLY A 21 -2.24 -7.89 10.21
CA GLY A 21 -1.08 -8.03 11.11
C GLY A 21 -1.22 -7.33 12.47
N GLY A 22 -2.44 -7.11 12.94
CA GLY A 22 -2.70 -6.36 14.19
C GLY A 22 -2.45 -4.85 14.05
N GLY A 23 -2.63 -4.29 12.85
CA GLY A 23 -2.43 -2.86 12.59
C GLY A 23 -1.09 -2.52 11.96
N THR A 24 -0.35 -3.51 11.47
CA THR A 24 0.98 -3.30 10.87
C THR A 24 0.93 -3.15 9.35
N GLY A 25 -0.15 -3.58 8.71
CA GLY A 25 -0.34 -3.54 7.26
C GLY A 25 -1.70 -2.96 6.87
N LEU A 26 -1.72 -2.29 5.72
CA LEU A 26 -2.91 -1.87 4.99
C LEU A 26 -2.87 -2.56 3.62
N HIS A 27 -3.98 -3.17 3.22
CA HIS A 27 -4.11 -3.88 1.95
C HIS A 27 -5.31 -3.36 1.15
N TRP A 28 -5.12 -3.15 -0.15
CA TRP A 28 -6.17 -2.85 -1.11
C TRP A 28 -6.22 -3.92 -2.21
N GLU A 29 -7.21 -4.81 -2.12
CA GLU A 29 -7.39 -5.92 -3.07
C GLU A 29 -7.61 -5.41 -4.51
N SER A 30 -8.47 -4.41 -4.71
CA SER A 30 -8.86 -4.00 -6.06
C SER A 30 -7.74 -3.37 -6.90
N ILE A 31 -6.69 -2.88 -6.25
CA ILE A 31 -5.54 -2.25 -6.91
C ILE A 31 -4.21 -2.97 -6.65
N ASP A 32 -4.24 -4.13 -5.97
CA ASP A 32 -3.04 -4.91 -5.62
C ASP A 32 -1.96 -4.04 -4.95
N GLU A 33 -2.36 -3.33 -3.90
CA GLU A 33 -1.45 -2.47 -3.13
C GLU A 33 -1.38 -2.86 -1.65
N ASP A 34 -0.16 -3.00 -1.17
CA ASP A 34 0.18 -3.28 0.22
C ASP A 34 1.05 -2.17 0.79
N ILE A 35 0.69 -1.66 1.96
CA ILE A 35 1.45 -0.62 2.67
C ILE A 35 1.78 -1.09 4.08
N SER A 36 3.08 -1.06 4.41
CA SER A 36 3.54 -1.18 5.79
C SER A 36 3.26 0.10 6.56
N VAL A 37 2.51 0.01 7.67
CA VAL A 37 2.25 1.15 8.56
C VAL A 37 3.57 1.68 9.14
N LYS A 38 4.50 0.80 9.51
CA LYS A 38 5.84 1.19 9.96
C LYS A 38 6.61 1.93 8.86
N GLY A 39 6.56 1.42 7.63
CA GLY A 39 7.19 2.06 6.47
C GLY A 39 6.64 3.47 6.25
N LEU A 40 5.32 3.62 6.25
CA LEU A 40 4.64 4.90 6.11
C LEU A 40 5.07 5.91 7.18
N LEU A 41 5.11 5.51 8.46
CA LEU A 41 5.55 6.37 9.57
C LEU A 41 7.02 6.78 9.48
N LEU A 42 7.86 5.94 8.86
CA LEU A 42 9.28 6.23 8.61
C LEU A 42 9.51 7.02 7.31
N GLY A 43 8.47 7.36 6.55
CA GLY A 43 8.58 8.05 5.27
C GLY A 43 9.12 7.17 4.14
N ILE A 44 8.94 5.85 4.26
CA ILE A 44 9.28 4.87 3.22
C ILE A 44 8.03 4.66 2.34
N GLY A 45 8.14 5.00 1.06
CA GLY A 45 7.06 4.85 0.07
C GLY A 45 6.93 3.41 -0.46
N ASP A 46 6.26 3.29 -1.61
CA ASP A 46 6.03 2.05 -2.37
C ASP A 46 7.26 1.12 -2.38
N LEU A 47 7.13 -0.02 -1.68
CA LEU A 47 8.11 -1.10 -1.59
C LEU A 47 7.78 -2.25 -2.54
N THR A 48 6.66 -2.20 -3.25
CA THR A 48 6.16 -3.28 -4.11
C THR A 48 7.08 -3.50 -5.33
N ARG A 49 7.99 -2.55 -5.58
CA ARG A 49 9.10 -2.68 -6.55
C ARG A 49 10.32 -3.48 -6.06
N GLY A 50 10.41 -3.81 -4.77
CA GLY A 50 11.63 -4.34 -4.14
C GLY A 50 11.86 -5.86 -4.25
N THR A 51 10.88 -6.65 -4.67
CA THR A 51 11.00 -8.12 -4.81
C THR A 51 10.98 -8.58 -6.26
N GLY A 52 11.51 -7.75 -7.17
CA GLY A 52 12.01 -8.23 -8.45
C GLY A 52 13.33 -8.98 -8.23
N LEU A 53 13.27 -10.20 -7.70
CA LEU A 53 14.37 -11.15 -7.82
C LEU A 53 14.59 -11.38 -9.32
N THR A 54 15.66 -10.78 -9.85
CA THR A 54 16.42 -11.29 -11.00
C THR A 54 17.63 -12.01 -10.43
#